data_AF-A0A034W0G9-F1
#
_entry.id   AF-A0A034W0G9-F1
#
_cell.length_a   1.000
_cell.length_b   1.000
_cell.length_c   1.000
_cell.angle_alpha   90.00
_cell.angle_beta   90.00
_cell.angle_gamma   90.00
#
_symmetry.space_group_name_H-M   'P 1'
#
loop_
_entity.id
_entity.type
_entity.pdbx_description
1 polymer ?
#
loop_
_entity_poly.entity_id
_entity_poly.type
_entity_poly.pdbx_seq_one_letter_code
_entity_poly.pdbx_strand_id
1 'polypeptide(L)'
;MLYISTYAKMLKRDFPVLILSLFILCGFFVFMQHAFRASVAIQEGVISKDMRNINVEEAVPAPVEVFFGDELFEKELQRRKLIEPKDSREVKILTEATPTLGQRLKKLLKCNDRQLRLEKIQYGNYWLLRNYIRGTISTSVGCADTITLTTNGDYTFFDSLPFLTERWQAPISFAIFSPGYDFNATLSSIQFVRNCLRESQYIRDYVTFHIYFPPTDMPEYAPLTEKEALLWPYDCEAAPPYMDVDRNTMYKTEHNMTYPINVGRNIARKSVNTYFIFASDIELYPMPDLPRLFLEMVERNRSVYLDNKELRVFTIPVFEVTKDSQVPETKTQLVEMLRTHKAIPFHSKICKNCHLVPKHNEWVNASDTNELSLFSVTKREGKFHYWEPFYISDNQEPIFDERVTWEGQSNKRIQGYAMCLLKYDYFVLHPAFLVHSPGIKYFDKNSPRLSYVPATNKLIKQVIQPEYRILFGTNKKCFT
;
A
#
# COMPACT_ATOMS: atom_id res chain seq x y z
N MET A 1 17.75 66.31 -33.27
CA MET A 1 19.08 65.69 -33.46
C MET A 1 19.67 65.14 -32.15
N LEU A 2 18.84 64.56 -31.24
CA LEU A 2 19.30 64.02 -29.94
C LEU A 2 18.94 62.55 -29.70
N TYR A 3 18.17 61.90 -30.59
CA TYR A 3 17.75 60.49 -30.42
C TYR A 3 18.67 59.46 -31.10
N ILE A 4 19.55 59.89 -32.02
CA ILE A 4 20.43 58.99 -32.79
C ILE A 4 21.76 58.72 -32.05
N SER A 5 22.17 59.61 -31.15
CA SER A 5 23.45 59.52 -30.41
C SER A 5 23.45 58.45 -29.31
N THR A 6 22.28 58.18 -28.70
CA THR A 6 22.12 57.23 -27.58
C THR A 6 22.12 55.78 -28.04
N TYR A 7 21.51 55.47 -29.20
CA TYR A 7 21.50 54.12 -29.76
C TYR A 7 22.88 53.65 -30.25
N ALA A 8 23.67 54.56 -30.85
CA ALA A 8 25.03 54.24 -31.29
C ALA A 8 25.99 53.94 -30.12
N LYS A 9 25.75 54.51 -28.93
CA LYS A 9 26.53 54.22 -27.72
C LYS A 9 26.17 52.89 -27.06
N MET A 10 24.90 52.46 -27.11
CA MET A 10 24.49 51.13 -26.62
C MET A 10 25.03 50.00 -27.51
N LEU A 11 24.95 50.14 -28.83
CA LEU A 11 25.47 49.14 -29.76
C LEU A 11 27.00 48.93 -29.62
N LYS A 12 27.77 49.97 -29.31
CA LYS A 12 29.22 49.82 -29.06
C LYS A 12 29.56 49.13 -27.74
N ARG A 13 28.68 49.18 -26.74
CA ARG A 13 28.95 48.62 -25.41
C ARG A 13 28.56 47.15 -25.29
N ASP A 14 27.46 46.76 -25.94
CA ASP A 14 26.86 45.43 -25.74
C ASP A 14 27.23 44.41 -26.85
N PHE A 15 27.76 44.88 -27.99
CA PHE A 15 28.21 44.02 -29.09
C PHE A 15 29.38 43.07 -28.73
N PRO A 16 30.40 43.47 -27.94
CA PRO A 16 31.46 42.55 -27.50
C PRO A 16 30.94 41.43 -26.58
N VAL A 17 29.92 41.71 -25.76
CA VAL A 17 29.30 40.75 -24.83
C VAL A 17 28.46 39.72 -25.58
N LEU A 18 27.77 40.16 -26.64
CA LEU A 18 27.02 39.28 -27.55
C LEU A 18 27.96 38.35 -28.33
N ILE A 19 29.09 38.85 -28.80
CA ILE A 19 30.13 38.04 -29.46
C ILE A 19 30.71 37.00 -28.49
N LEU A 20 31.04 37.40 -27.26
CA LEU A 20 31.58 36.48 -26.25
C LEU A 20 30.57 35.38 -25.89
N SER A 21 29.29 35.73 -25.78
CA SER A 21 28.19 34.78 -25.53
C SER A 21 28.04 33.78 -26.67
N LEU A 22 28.19 34.22 -27.93
CA LEU A 22 28.16 33.34 -29.10
C LEU A 22 29.35 32.37 -29.14
N PHE A 23 30.56 32.83 -28.80
CA PHE A 23 31.73 31.96 -28.73
C PHE A 23 31.61 30.91 -27.62
N ILE A 24 31.05 31.27 -26.46
CA ILE A 24 30.78 30.31 -25.38
C ILE A 24 29.75 29.26 -25.83
N LEU A 25 28.68 29.69 -26.51
CA LEU A 25 27.67 28.76 -27.01
C LEU A 25 28.25 27.80 -28.07
N CYS A 26 29.02 28.31 -29.03
CA CYS A 26 29.69 27.49 -30.04
C CYS A 26 30.69 26.51 -29.41
N GLY A 27 31.48 26.94 -28.41
CA GLY A 27 32.39 26.07 -27.68
C GLY A 27 31.66 24.95 -26.94
N PHE A 28 30.51 25.24 -26.34
CA PHE A 28 29.68 24.25 -25.66
C PHE A 28 29.10 23.21 -26.63
N PHE A 29 28.66 23.64 -27.82
CA PHE A 29 28.18 22.72 -28.86
C PHE A 29 29.28 21.81 -29.41
N VAL A 30 30.50 22.34 -29.64
CA VAL A 30 31.65 21.53 -30.09
C VAL A 30 32.05 20.51 -29.02
N PHE A 31 32.03 20.91 -27.73
CA PHE A 31 32.29 19.99 -26.62
C PHE A 31 31.25 18.87 -26.53
N MET A 32 29.96 19.19 -26.66
CA MET A 32 28.88 18.20 -26.67
C MET A 32 29.00 17.23 -27.84
N GLN A 33 29.42 17.71 -29.01
CA GLN A 33 29.62 16.86 -30.19
C GLN A 33 30.81 15.92 -30.02
N HIS A 34 31.89 16.36 -29.37
CA HIS A 34 33.03 15.51 -29.03
C HIS A 34 32.69 14.48 -27.94
N ALA A 35 31.95 14.88 -26.90
CA ALA A 35 31.49 13.98 -25.85
C ALA A 35 30.57 12.88 -26.41
N PHE A 36 29.68 13.23 -27.34
CA PHE A 36 28.80 12.27 -28.02
C PHE A 36 29.58 11.31 -28.93
N ARG A 37 30.58 11.78 -29.68
CA ARG A 37 31.43 10.89 -30.49
C ARG A 37 32.26 9.94 -29.62
N ALA A 38 32.74 10.40 -28.46
CA ALA A 38 33.45 9.55 -27.51
C ALA A 38 32.54 8.48 -26.89
N SER A 39 31.28 8.80 -26.56
CA SER A 39 30.34 7.80 -26.02
C SER A 39 29.97 6.73 -27.04
N VAL A 40 29.81 7.10 -28.31
CA VAL A 40 29.52 6.14 -29.39
C VAL A 40 30.71 5.19 -29.64
N ALA A 41 31.95 5.72 -29.65
CA ALA A 41 33.15 4.90 -29.82
C ALA A 41 33.39 3.92 -28.65
N ILE A 42 33.04 4.29 -27.41
CA ILE A 42 33.11 3.41 -26.24
C ILE A 42 32.06 2.28 -26.35
N GLN A 43 30.87 2.60 -26.85
CA GLN A 43 29.78 1.63 -26.97
C GLN A 43 30.06 0.57 -28.05
N GLU A 44 30.67 0.94 -29.18
CA GLU A 44 31.09 -0.02 -30.22
C GLU A 44 32.28 -0.91 -29.77
N GLY A 45 33.20 -0.38 -28.97
CA GLY A 45 34.34 -1.14 -28.44
C GLY A 45 33.96 -2.18 -27.37
N VAL A 46 32.87 -1.97 -26.63
CA VAL A 46 32.37 -2.90 -25.60
C VAL A 46 31.56 -4.05 -26.23
N ILE A 47 30.77 -3.76 -27.27
CA ILE A 47 29.94 -4.78 -27.95
C ILE A 47 30.79 -5.84 -28.67
N SER A 48 32.00 -5.49 -29.15
CA SER A 48 32.89 -6.44 -29.85
C SER A 48 33.58 -7.46 -28.92
N LYS A 49 33.57 -7.28 -27.60
CA LYS A 49 34.37 -8.10 -26.66
C LYS A 49 33.60 -9.21 -25.94
N ASP A 50 32.27 -9.11 -25.83
CA ASP A 50 31.45 -10.02 -25.00
C ASP A 50 30.78 -11.18 -25.78
N MET A 51 31.08 -11.38 -27.06
CA MET A 51 30.54 -12.49 -27.87
C MET A 51 31.59 -13.59 -28.18
N ARG A 52 32.31 -14.09 -27.17
CA ARG A 52 33.05 -15.36 -27.29
C ARG A 52 33.01 -16.19 -26.01
N ASN A 53 32.32 -17.33 -26.14
CA ASN A 53 32.35 -18.56 -25.34
C ASN A 53 31.80 -18.50 -23.90
N ILE A 54 30.80 -19.35 -23.63
CA ILE A 54 30.83 -20.41 -22.60
C ILE A 54 29.59 -21.31 -22.82
N ASN A 55 29.83 -22.58 -23.20
CA ASN A 55 28.88 -23.70 -23.11
C ASN A 55 28.97 -24.26 -21.68
N VAL A 56 27.84 -24.56 -21.03
CA VAL A 56 27.80 -25.40 -19.82
C VAL A 56 26.60 -26.35 -19.89
N GLU A 57 26.91 -27.64 -19.80
CA GLU A 57 25.98 -28.78 -19.72
C GLU A 57 25.16 -28.77 -18.41
N GLU A 58 23.90 -29.20 -18.49
CA GLU A 58 23.01 -29.42 -17.35
C GLU A 58 23.35 -30.73 -16.63
N ALA A 59 23.62 -30.64 -15.32
CA ALA A 59 23.64 -31.78 -14.40
C ALA A 59 22.54 -31.61 -13.35
N VAL A 60 21.66 -32.61 -13.24
CA VAL A 60 20.57 -32.70 -12.26
C VAL A 60 21.10 -33.25 -10.93
N PRO A 61 20.85 -32.63 -9.76
CA PRO A 61 21.03 -33.29 -8.47
C PRO A 61 19.70 -33.76 -7.85
N ALA A 62 19.81 -34.88 -7.15
CA ALA A 62 18.76 -35.63 -6.44
C ALA A 62 18.20 -34.89 -5.20
N PRO A 63 17.05 -35.32 -4.62
CA PRO A 63 16.35 -34.56 -3.60
C PRO A 63 17.05 -34.64 -2.24
N VAL A 64 17.20 -33.48 -1.58
CA VAL A 64 17.76 -33.36 -0.23
C VAL A 64 16.60 -33.30 0.77
N GLU A 65 16.47 -34.33 1.60
CA GLU A 65 15.69 -34.28 2.85
C GLU A 65 16.38 -33.34 3.85
N VAL A 66 15.61 -32.44 4.48
CA VAL A 66 16.11 -31.55 5.53
C VAL A 66 15.19 -31.65 6.74
N PHE A 67 15.71 -32.26 7.80
CA PHE A 67 15.20 -32.23 9.18
C PHE A 67 15.88 -31.09 9.95
N PHE A 68 15.11 -30.20 10.57
CA PHE A 68 15.44 -29.40 11.78
C PHE A 68 14.08 -28.88 12.32
N GLY A 69 13.67 -29.02 13.58
CA GLY A 69 14.41 -29.13 14.84
C GLY A 69 14.29 -27.79 15.58
N ASP A 70 13.25 -27.60 16.40
CA ASP A 70 13.13 -26.48 17.36
C ASP A 70 12.22 -26.91 18.54
N GLU A 71 12.76 -27.77 19.40
CA GLU A 71 12.11 -28.27 20.62
C GLU A 71 12.34 -27.35 21.84
N LEU A 72 13.01 -26.21 21.66
CA LEU A 72 13.38 -25.30 22.74
C LEU A 72 12.37 -24.17 22.99
N PHE A 73 11.55 -23.82 21.99
CA PHE A 73 10.58 -22.72 22.10
C PHE A 73 9.27 -23.15 22.75
N GLU A 74 8.80 -24.38 22.48
CA GLU A 74 7.58 -24.95 23.06
C GLU A 74 7.68 -25.17 24.58
N LYS A 75 8.89 -25.45 25.09
CA LYS A 75 9.13 -25.65 26.53
C LYS A 75 9.02 -24.36 27.36
N GLU A 76 9.21 -23.19 26.74
CA GLU A 76 9.10 -21.90 27.43
C GLU A 76 7.63 -21.43 27.55
N LEU A 77 6.76 -21.83 26.61
CA LEU A 77 5.33 -21.49 26.63
C LEU A 77 4.54 -22.32 27.66
N GLN A 78 4.94 -23.57 27.91
CA GLN A 78 4.24 -24.46 28.86
C GLN A 78 4.56 -24.16 30.34
N ARG A 79 5.66 -23.48 30.66
CA ARG A 79 6.05 -23.17 32.05
C ARG A 79 5.21 -22.09 32.75
N ARG A 80 4.39 -21.32 32.04
CA ARG A 80 3.74 -20.12 32.59
C ARG A 80 2.27 -20.27 33.01
N LYS A 81 1.72 -21.49 33.03
CA LYS A 81 0.37 -21.73 33.58
C LYS A 81 0.41 -21.88 35.11
N LEU A 82 0.25 -20.79 35.86
CA LEU A 82 -0.23 -20.83 37.25
C LEU A 82 -1.02 -19.57 37.60
N ILE A 83 -2.32 -19.76 37.86
CA ILE A 83 -3.10 -19.40 39.06
C ILE A 83 -4.58 -19.23 38.66
N GLU A 84 -5.43 -20.15 39.12
CA GLU A 84 -6.87 -19.92 39.31
C GLU A 84 -7.10 -19.08 40.58
N PRO A 85 -8.06 -18.14 40.61
CA PRO A 85 -8.58 -17.62 41.87
C PRO A 85 -9.95 -18.25 42.18
N LYS A 86 -9.98 -19.08 43.23
CA LYS A 86 -11.12 -19.23 44.13
C LYS A 86 -11.00 -18.15 45.21
N ASP A 87 -11.92 -17.19 45.26
CA ASP A 87 -12.59 -16.82 46.51
C ASP A 87 -13.85 -16.00 46.21
N SER A 88 -14.92 -16.38 46.89
CA SER A 88 -16.25 -15.82 46.85
C SER A 88 -16.41 -14.83 47.99
N ARG A 89 -16.55 -13.54 47.69
CA ARG A 89 -17.15 -12.55 48.60
C ARG A 89 -18.00 -11.57 47.82
N GLU A 90 -19.30 -11.59 48.09
CA GLU A 90 -20.25 -10.58 47.63
C GLU A 90 -19.83 -9.20 48.12
N VAL A 91 -19.68 -8.26 47.19
CA VAL A 91 -19.64 -6.83 47.49
C VAL A 91 -20.68 -6.15 46.61
N LYS A 92 -21.73 -5.63 47.24
CA LYS A 92 -22.69 -4.72 46.62
C LYS A 92 -21.97 -3.44 46.21
N ILE A 93 -21.85 -3.17 44.91
CA ILE A 93 -21.38 -1.88 44.38
C ILE A 93 -22.24 -1.52 43.18
N LEU A 94 -22.62 -0.24 43.11
CA LEU A 94 -23.41 0.38 42.06
C LEU A 94 -22.98 -0.08 40.66
N THR A 95 -23.95 -0.38 39.80
CA THR A 95 -23.75 -0.76 38.39
C THR A 95 -23.10 0.39 37.60
N GLU A 96 -21.78 0.51 37.68
CA GLU A 96 -20.99 1.09 36.59
C GLU A 96 -21.08 0.13 35.41
N ALA A 97 -21.52 0.62 34.24
CA ALA A 97 -21.58 -0.19 33.04
C ALA A 97 -20.18 -0.75 32.72
N THR A 98 -20.10 -2.07 32.46
CA THR A 98 -18.85 -2.72 32.07
C THR A 98 -18.23 -1.98 30.87
N PRO A 99 -16.98 -1.51 30.94
CA PRO A 99 -16.37 -0.74 29.85
C PRO A 99 -16.34 -1.53 28.55
N THR A 100 -16.59 -0.89 27.41
CA THR A 100 -16.53 -1.53 26.08
C THR A 100 -15.11 -1.98 25.74
N LEU A 101 -14.95 -2.90 24.77
CA LEU A 101 -13.64 -3.33 24.28
C LEU A 101 -12.75 -2.14 23.89
N GLY A 102 -13.29 -1.18 23.13
CA GLY A 102 -12.58 0.04 22.74
C GLY A 102 -12.13 0.88 23.95
N GLN A 103 -12.98 1.03 24.98
CA GLN A 103 -12.62 1.75 26.21
C GLN A 103 -11.51 1.06 26.99
N ARG A 104 -11.52 -0.27 27.06
CA ARG A 104 -10.46 -1.05 27.71
C ARG A 104 -9.14 -0.96 26.93
N LEU A 105 -9.18 -1.13 25.61
CA LEU A 105 -8.01 -1.00 24.75
C LEU A 105 -7.43 0.42 24.74
N LYS A 106 -8.27 1.46 24.75
CA LYS A 106 -7.79 2.85 24.80
C LYS A 106 -6.92 3.13 26.01
N LYS A 107 -7.28 2.59 27.19
CA LYS A 107 -6.47 2.70 28.41
C LYS A 107 -5.11 2.01 28.26
N LEU A 108 -5.06 0.88 27.55
CA LEU A 108 -3.84 0.12 27.30
C LEU A 108 -2.94 0.80 26.25
N LEU A 109 -3.52 1.23 25.13
CA LEU A 109 -2.82 1.83 24.00
C LEU A 109 -2.36 3.26 24.27
N LYS A 110 -2.99 3.95 25.24
CA LYS A 110 -2.74 5.38 25.54
C LYS A 110 -2.85 6.27 24.30
N CYS A 111 -3.76 5.90 23.40
CA CYS A 111 -4.02 6.65 22.18
C CYS A 111 -5.01 7.78 22.43
N ASN A 112 -4.94 8.81 21.58
CA ASN A 112 -5.84 9.96 21.62
C ASN A 112 -6.77 9.91 20.42
N ASP A 113 -8.06 10.20 20.64
CA ASP A 113 -9.02 10.31 19.54
C ASP A 113 -8.65 11.52 18.68
N ARG A 114 -8.83 11.37 17.37
CA ARG A 114 -8.56 12.41 16.38
C ARG A 114 -9.81 12.65 15.55
N GLN A 115 -10.13 13.92 15.32
CA GLN A 115 -11.24 14.28 14.46
C GLN A 115 -10.83 14.22 12.98
N LEU A 116 -11.68 13.62 12.15
CA LEU A 116 -11.55 13.68 10.70
C LEU A 116 -12.03 15.05 10.21
N ARG A 117 -11.12 15.99 10.02
CA ARG A 117 -11.41 17.35 9.53
C ARG A 117 -11.08 17.46 8.06
N LEU A 118 -11.99 18.06 7.29
CA LEU A 118 -11.74 18.48 5.92
C LEU A 118 -10.59 19.48 5.91
N GLU A 119 -9.54 19.19 5.16
CA GLU A 119 -8.38 20.08 5.01
C GLU A 119 -7.98 20.16 3.53
N LYS A 120 -7.54 21.35 3.10
CA LYS A 120 -6.95 21.57 1.77
C LYS A 120 -5.52 22.03 1.98
N ILE A 121 -4.58 21.18 1.60
CA ILE A 121 -3.17 21.41 1.93
C ILE A 121 -2.27 21.01 0.77
N GLN A 122 -1.07 21.57 0.80
CA GLN A 122 0.04 21.08 0.00
C GLN A 122 0.64 19.84 0.68
N TYR A 123 0.75 18.74 -0.06
CA TYR A 123 1.38 17.49 0.37
C TYR A 123 2.50 17.13 -0.61
N GLY A 124 3.73 17.51 -0.27
CA GLY A 124 4.87 17.37 -1.19
C GLY A 124 4.61 18.09 -2.51
N ASN A 125 4.64 17.34 -3.61
CA ASN A 125 4.38 17.83 -4.97
C ASN A 125 2.91 17.73 -5.39
N TYR A 126 1.98 17.67 -4.44
CA TYR A 126 0.55 17.50 -4.69
C TYR A 126 -0.29 18.49 -3.89
N TRP A 127 -1.46 18.85 -4.41
CA TRP A 127 -2.57 19.35 -3.60
C TRP A 127 -3.39 18.18 -3.09
N LEU A 128 -3.80 18.26 -1.83
CA LEU A 128 -4.59 17.25 -1.15
C LEU A 128 -5.85 17.86 -0.55
N LEU A 129 -6.99 17.34 -0.96
CA LEU A 129 -8.28 17.46 -0.29
C LEU A 129 -8.42 16.29 0.69
N ARG A 130 -7.96 16.49 1.92
CA ARG A 130 -7.96 15.45 2.97
C ARG A 130 -9.32 15.40 3.65
N ASN A 131 -9.85 14.21 3.90
CA ASN A 131 -11.16 13.98 4.53
C ASN A 131 -12.25 14.76 3.76
N TYR A 132 -12.23 14.64 2.44
CA TYR A 132 -13.02 15.48 1.55
C TYR A 132 -14.52 15.21 1.66
N ILE A 133 -14.86 13.92 1.65
CA ILE A 133 -16.20 13.38 1.93
C ILE A 133 -15.99 12.28 2.98
N ARG A 134 -16.59 12.43 4.15
CA ARG A 134 -16.32 11.62 5.34
C ARG A 134 -17.41 10.59 5.57
N GLY A 135 -17.01 9.44 6.10
CA GLY A 135 -17.95 8.42 6.57
C GLY A 135 -18.62 8.87 7.86
N THR A 136 -19.95 8.83 7.93
CA THR A 136 -20.72 9.34 9.09
C THR A 136 -20.28 8.67 10.40
N ILE A 137 -20.24 7.33 10.42
CA ILE A 137 -19.75 6.53 11.56
C ILE A 137 -18.26 6.75 11.77
N SER A 138 -17.47 6.81 10.69
CA SER A 138 -16.01 7.02 10.78
C SER A 138 -15.63 8.29 11.55
N THR A 139 -16.43 9.35 11.47
CA THR A 139 -16.17 10.59 12.24
C THR A 139 -16.37 10.45 13.75
N SER A 140 -17.12 9.44 14.20
CA SER A 140 -17.39 9.16 15.61
C SER A 140 -16.49 8.09 16.22
N VAL A 141 -15.71 7.39 15.39
CA VAL A 141 -14.79 6.33 15.83
C VAL A 141 -13.63 6.91 16.65
N GLY A 142 -13.45 6.38 17.86
CA GLY A 142 -12.30 6.64 18.71
C GLY A 142 -11.08 5.83 18.29
N CYS A 143 -9.91 6.20 18.83
CA CYS A 143 -8.63 5.64 18.38
C CYS A 143 -8.48 4.13 18.62
N ALA A 144 -9.19 3.56 19.58
CA ALA A 144 -9.10 2.14 19.93
C ALA A 144 -10.39 1.36 19.64
N ASP A 145 -11.40 1.99 19.04
CA ASP A 145 -12.72 1.37 18.87
C ASP A 145 -12.74 0.32 17.77
N THR A 146 -11.87 0.48 16.76
CA THR A 146 -11.76 -0.40 15.60
C THR A 146 -10.43 -0.18 14.86
N ILE A 147 -10.29 -0.79 13.69
CA ILE A 147 -9.15 -0.67 12.76
C ILE A 147 -9.63 0.10 11.52
N THR A 148 -8.79 0.98 10.98
CA THR A 148 -9.06 1.61 9.68
C THR A 148 -8.34 0.84 8.57
N LEU A 149 -9.08 0.38 7.55
CA LEU A 149 -8.48 -0.11 6.31
C LEU A 149 -8.05 1.11 5.48
N THR A 150 -6.80 1.11 5.03
CA THR A 150 -6.26 2.20 4.21
C THR A 150 -6.01 1.68 2.81
N THR A 151 -6.59 2.34 1.82
CA THR A 151 -6.51 1.96 0.42
C THR A 151 -6.36 3.19 -0.48
N ASN A 152 -6.03 2.95 -1.73
CA ASN A 152 -5.72 3.97 -2.70
C ASN A 152 -6.00 3.50 -4.12
N GLY A 153 -6.31 4.44 -5.00
CA GLY A 153 -6.66 4.15 -6.39
C GLY A 153 -6.79 5.42 -7.22
N ASP A 154 -7.39 5.26 -8.39
CA ASP A 154 -8.09 6.31 -9.14
C ASP A 154 -9.58 5.92 -9.24
N TYR A 155 -10.38 6.67 -9.97
CA TYR A 155 -11.82 6.41 -10.06
C TYR A 155 -12.16 5.05 -10.69
N THR A 156 -11.26 4.39 -11.44
CA THR A 156 -11.51 3.09 -12.09
C THR A 156 -11.51 1.90 -11.14
N PHE A 157 -11.12 2.10 -9.87
CA PHE A 157 -11.09 1.05 -8.84
C PHE A 157 -12.34 1.01 -7.96
N PHE A 158 -13.34 1.85 -8.24
CA PHE A 158 -14.55 1.96 -7.42
C PHE A 158 -15.46 0.72 -7.51
N ASP A 159 -15.26 -0.15 -8.50
CA ASP A 159 -15.99 -1.42 -8.66
C ASP A 159 -15.83 -2.37 -7.46
N SER A 160 -14.66 -2.34 -6.82
CA SER A 160 -14.30 -3.20 -5.69
C SER A 160 -14.82 -2.67 -4.35
N LEU A 161 -15.14 -1.38 -4.27
CA LEU A 161 -15.49 -0.71 -3.02
C LEU A 161 -16.77 -1.26 -2.36
N PRO A 162 -17.88 -1.52 -3.07
CA PRO A 162 -19.13 -1.99 -2.47
C PRO A 162 -18.92 -3.30 -1.69
N PHE A 163 -18.35 -4.30 -2.35
CA PHE A 163 -18.08 -5.60 -1.75
C PHE A 163 -17.06 -5.51 -0.60
N LEU A 164 -16.02 -4.68 -0.75
CA LEU A 164 -15.07 -4.42 0.34
C LEU A 164 -15.76 -3.83 1.58
N THR A 165 -16.63 -2.83 1.39
CA THR A 165 -17.32 -2.16 2.51
C THR A 165 -18.33 -3.05 3.23
N GLU A 166 -19.10 -3.85 2.48
CA GLU A 166 -20.06 -4.81 3.05
C GLU A 166 -19.36 -5.84 3.94
N ARG A 167 -18.14 -6.23 3.58
CA ARG A 167 -17.35 -7.24 4.30
C ARG A 167 -16.50 -6.68 5.43
N TRP A 168 -15.95 -5.48 5.26
CA TRP A 168 -15.06 -4.86 6.25
C TRP A 168 -15.83 -4.25 7.44
N GLN A 169 -16.96 -3.58 7.18
CA GLN A 169 -17.84 -2.95 8.19
C GLN A 169 -17.13 -2.14 9.28
N ALA A 170 -16.04 -1.48 8.91
CA ALA A 170 -15.26 -0.59 9.75
C ALA A 170 -14.71 0.56 8.87
N PRO A 171 -14.12 1.62 9.45
CA PRO A 171 -13.64 2.76 8.67
C PRO A 171 -12.68 2.36 7.54
N ILE A 172 -12.86 2.99 6.38
CA ILE A 172 -11.97 2.93 5.23
C ILE A 172 -11.48 4.34 4.92
N SER A 173 -10.16 4.52 4.88
CA SER A 173 -9.54 5.73 4.34
C SER A 173 -9.09 5.46 2.91
N PHE A 174 -9.70 6.15 1.95
CA PHE A 174 -9.48 5.91 0.51
C PHE A 174 -8.88 7.15 -0.17
N ALA A 175 -7.61 7.07 -0.57
CA ALA A 175 -6.91 8.14 -1.28
C ALA A 175 -6.96 7.96 -2.80
N ILE A 176 -7.47 8.95 -3.52
CA ILE A 176 -7.79 8.87 -4.94
C ILE A 176 -6.96 9.90 -5.71
N PHE A 177 -6.21 9.40 -6.70
CA PHE A 177 -5.47 10.25 -7.62
C PHE A 177 -6.38 10.71 -8.75
N SER A 178 -6.59 12.02 -8.87
CA SER A 178 -7.60 12.60 -9.76
C SER A 178 -7.12 13.89 -10.44
N PRO A 179 -6.11 13.82 -11.31
CA PRO A 179 -5.59 14.98 -12.04
C PRO A 179 -6.59 15.51 -13.08
N GLY A 180 -6.61 16.83 -13.29
CA GLY A 180 -7.39 17.47 -14.34
C GLY A 180 -8.86 17.04 -14.36
N TYR A 181 -9.35 16.59 -15.51
CA TYR A 181 -10.76 16.17 -15.66
C TYR A 181 -11.10 14.82 -15.02
N ASP A 182 -10.11 14.01 -14.59
CA ASP A 182 -10.37 12.78 -13.81
C ASP A 182 -11.03 13.11 -12.46
N PHE A 183 -10.91 14.35 -11.99
CA PHE A 183 -11.59 14.86 -10.79
C PHE A 183 -13.13 14.79 -10.90
N ASN A 184 -13.69 15.15 -12.05
CA ASN A 184 -15.14 15.10 -12.26
C ASN A 184 -15.64 13.66 -12.26
N ALA A 185 -14.95 12.76 -12.96
CA ALA A 185 -15.25 11.33 -12.94
C ALA A 185 -15.13 10.76 -11.52
N THR A 186 -14.15 11.22 -10.74
CA THR A 186 -13.99 10.83 -9.34
C THR A 186 -15.17 11.25 -8.48
N LEU A 187 -15.63 12.51 -8.58
CA LEU A 187 -16.79 12.95 -7.79
C LEU A 187 -18.07 12.24 -8.21
N SER A 188 -18.29 12.03 -9.51
CA SER A 188 -19.42 11.26 -10.02
C SER A 188 -19.38 9.81 -9.51
N SER A 189 -18.21 9.17 -9.50
CA SER A 189 -18.03 7.83 -8.93
C SER A 189 -18.33 7.80 -7.43
N ILE A 190 -17.84 8.77 -6.65
CA ILE A 190 -18.14 8.88 -5.22
C ILE A 190 -19.64 9.01 -4.98
N GLN A 191 -20.33 9.86 -5.74
CA GLN A 191 -21.77 10.02 -5.59
C GLN A 191 -22.56 8.78 -6.00
N PHE A 192 -22.15 8.13 -7.10
CA PHE A 192 -22.80 6.91 -7.55
C PHE A 192 -22.73 5.81 -6.49
N VAL A 193 -21.52 5.50 -5.98
CA VAL A 193 -21.36 4.43 -4.98
C VAL A 193 -22.00 4.77 -3.63
N ARG A 194 -22.19 6.06 -3.32
CA ARG A 194 -22.82 6.50 -2.07
C ARG A 194 -24.33 6.61 -2.14
N ASN A 195 -24.95 6.53 -3.32
CA ASN A 195 -26.39 6.76 -3.46
C ASN A 195 -27.14 5.71 -4.28
N CYS A 196 -26.47 5.02 -5.22
CA CYS A 196 -27.15 4.20 -6.23
C CYS A 196 -27.03 2.69 -6.01
N LEU A 197 -26.16 2.26 -5.10
CA LEU A 197 -25.88 0.85 -4.84
C LEU A 197 -26.63 0.33 -3.60
N ARG A 198 -26.85 -0.98 -3.52
CA ARG A 198 -27.38 -1.65 -2.32
C ARG A 198 -26.48 -1.39 -1.10
N GLU A 199 -25.17 -1.38 -1.30
CA GLU A 199 -24.14 -1.19 -0.29
C GLU A 199 -23.88 0.30 0.04
N SER A 200 -24.61 1.23 -0.59
CA SER A 200 -24.41 2.68 -0.43
C SER A 200 -24.42 3.14 1.02
N GLN A 201 -25.23 2.51 1.88
CA GLN A 201 -25.28 2.84 3.30
C GLN A 201 -23.95 2.57 3.99
N TYR A 202 -23.35 1.40 3.77
CA TYR A 202 -22.02 1.08 4.32
C TYR A 202 -20.96 2.06 3.84
N ILE A 203 -21.04 2.50 2.58
CA ILE A 203 -20.09 3.47 2.03
C ILE A 203 -20.28 4.84 2.66
N ARG A 204 -21.52 5.31 2.84
CA ARG A 204 -21.83 6.57 3.55
C ARG A 204 -21.36 6.55 5.00
N ASP A 205 -21.39 5.39 5.64
CA ASP A 205 -21.05 5.26 7.05
C ASP A 205 -19.55 5.12 7.29
N TYR A 206 -18.87 4.33 6.46
CA TYR A 206 -17.52 3.87 6.74
C TYR A 206 -16.43 4.47 5.85
N VAL A 207 -16.74 5.00 4.68
CA VAL A 207 -15.69 5.43 3.74
C VAL A 207 -15.43 6.93 3.86
N THR A 208 -14.18 7.28 4.13
CA THR A 208 -13.66 8.64 4.05
C THR A 208 -12.76 8.77 2.83
N PHE A 209 -13.15 9.67 1.92
CA PHE A 209 -12.48 9.90 0.64
C PHE A 209 -11.49 11.07 0.76
N HIS A 210 -10.29 10.88 0.20
CA HIS A 210 -9.25 11.88 0.08
C HIS A 210 -8.90 12.00 -1.39
N ILE A 211 -8.82 13.21 -1.94
CA ILE A 211 -8.54 13.42 -3.36
C ILE A 211 -7.25 14.22 -3.50
N TYR A 212 -6.36 13.80 -4.39
CA TYR A 212 -5.10 14.49 -4.61
C TYR A 212 -4.71 14.53 -6.09
N PHE A 213 -4.01 15.59 -6.48
CA PHE A 213 -3.56 15.86 -7.84
C PHE A 213 -2.36 16.82 -7.83
N PRO A 214 -1.49 16.81 -8.85
CA PRO A 214 -0.35 17.72 -8.93
C PRO A 214 -0.80 19.18 -9.11
N PRO A 215 0.01 20.17 -8.65
CA PRO A 215 -0.26 21.59 -8.88
C PRO A 215 -0.33 21.99 -10.36
N THR A 216 0.32 21.22 -11.23
CA THR A 216 0.30 21.44 -12.69
C THR A 216 -0.98 20.97 -13.35
N ASP A 217 -1.76 20.12 -12.69
CA ASP A 217 -2.90 19.40 -13.26
C ASP A 217 -4.13 19.56 -12.34
N MET A 218 -4.40 20.81 -11.97
CA MET A 218 -5.55 21.18 -11.13
C MET A 218 -6.87 20.92 -11.89
N PRO A 219 -7.93 20.48 -11.19
CA PRO A 219 -9.27 20.49 -11.78
C PRO A 219 -9.75 21.92 -12.02
N GLU A 220 -10.59 22.12 -13.03
CA GLU A 220 -11.19 23.43 -13.33
C GLU A 220 -12.05 23.96 -12.17
N TYR A 221 -12.71 23.05 -11.46
CA TYR A 221 -13.55 23.36 -10.31
C TYR A 221 -13.46 22.24 -9.27
N ALA A 222 -13.34 22.64 -7.99
CA ALA A 222 -13.45 21.74 -6.85
C ALA A 222 -14.37 22.36 -5.78
N PRO A 223 -15.45 21.67 -5.36
CA PRO A 223 -16.31 22.15 -4.29
C PRO A 223 -15.55 22.60 -3.04
N LEU A 224 -16.02 23.69 -2.42
CA LEU A 224 -15.29 24.31 -1.33
C LEU A 224 -15.47 23.57 -0.01
N THR A 225 -16.67 23.05 0.22
CA THR A 225 -17.07 22.36 1.44
C THR A 225 -17.52 20.93 1.15
N GLU A 226 -17.50 20.08 2.17
CA GLU A 226 -18.07 18.73 2.06
C GLU A 226 -19.56 18.82 1.67
N LYS A 227 -20.32 19.76 2.23
CA LYS A 227 -21.75 19.94 1.88
C LYS A 227 -21.95 20.20 0.39
N GLU A 228 -21.11 21.02 -0.23
CA GLU A 228 -21.16 21.25 -1.68
C GLU A 228 -20.72 20.01 -2.46
N ALA A 229 -19.67 19.32 -2.01
CA ALA A 229 -19.23 18.06 -2.64
C ALA A 229 -20.32 16.98 -2.59
N LEU A 230 -21.10 16.92 -1.51
CA LEU A 230 -22.26 16.04 -1.32
C LEU A 230 -23.42 16.34 -2.28
N LEU A 231 -23.51 17.56 -2.82
CA LEU A 231 -24.53 17.97 -3.79
C LEU A 231 -24.10 17.75 -5.24
N TRP A 232 -22.93 17.13 -5.47
CA TRP A 232 -22.49 16.80 -6.82
C TRP A 232 -23.52 15.90 -7.52
N PRO A 233 -23.86 16.18 -8.79
CA PRO A 233 -24.92 15.47 -9.49
C PRO A 233 -24.59 13.98 -9.67
N TYR A 234 -25.63 13.14 -9.58
CA TYR A 234 -25.56 11.72 -9.88
C TYR A 234 -26.87 11.26 -10.50
N ASP A 235 -26.79 10.19 -11.29
CA ASP A 235 -27.91 9.51 -11.90
C ASP A 235 -27.76 8.02 -11.64
N CYS A 236 -28.72 7.42 -10.94
CA CYS A 236 -28.70 6.01 -10.59
C CYS A 236 -29.23 5.10 -11.71
N GLU A 237 -29.89 5.67 -12.72
CA GLU A 237 -30.31 4.96 -13.91
C GLU A 237 -29.19 4.91 -14.97
N ALA A 238 -28.20 5.79 -14.85
CA ALA A 238 -27.02 5.79 -15.70
C ALA A 238 -26.04 4.65 -15.35
N ALA A 239 -25.18 4.30 -16.32
CA ALA A 239 -24.09 3.38 -16.07
C ALA A 239 -23.11 3.95 -15.01
N PRO A 240 -22.54 3.11 -14.13
CA PRO A 240 -21.60 3.59 -13.12
C PRO A 240 -20.38 4.28 -13.77
N PRO A 241 -19.97 5.49 -13.33
CA PRO A 241 -18.93 6.27 -14.00
C PRO A 241 -17.53 5.62 -14.04
N TYR A 242 -17.32 4.58 -13.23
CA TYR A 242 -16.07 3.84 -13.11
C TYR A 242 -16.06 2.52 -13.88
N MET A 243 -17.19 2.11 -14.45
CA MET A 243 -17.31 0.86 -15.20
C MET A 243 -16.99 1.07 -16.68
N ASP A 244 -16.34 0.08 -17.29
CA ASP A 244 -16.02 0.03 -18.73
C ASP A 244 -15.32 1.30 -19.28
N VAL A 245 -14.54 1.95 -18.42
CA VAL A 245 -13.78 3.16 -18.75
C VAL A 245 -12.69 2.82 -19.76
N ASP A 246 -12.68 3.53 -20.90
CA ASP A 246 -11.52 3.52 -21.80
C ASP A 246 -10.34 4.20 -21.10
N ARG A 247 -9.38 3.39 -20.63
CA ARG A 247 -8.23 3.89 -19.87
C ARG A 247 -7.35 4.84 -20.68
N ASN A 248 -7.45 4.85 -22.01
CA ASN A 248 -6.68 5.76 -22.87
C ASN A 248 -7.22 7.19 -22.85
N THR A 249 -8.48 7.40 -22.46
CA THR A 249 -9.13 8.72 -22.41
C THR A 249 -9.13 9.33 -21.01
N MET A 250 -8.47 8.68 -20.05
CA MET A 250 -8.23 9.26 -18.73
C MET A 250 -7.21 10.39 -18.83
N TYR A 251 -7.38 11.45 -18.03
CA TYR A 251 -6.48 12.60 -18.02
C TYR A 251 -5.05 12.16 -17.80
N LYS A 252 -4.84 11.30 -16.78
CA LYS A 252 -3.51 10.77 -16.45
C LYS A 252 -2.85 10.06 -17.64
N THR A 253 -3.63 9.37 -18.48
CA THR A 253 -3.10 8.57 -19.58
C THR A 253 -2.76 9.46 -20.77
N GLU A 254 -3.66 10.37 -21.16
CA GLU A 254 -3.43 11.33 -22.25
C GLU A 254 -2.22 12.24 -21.97
N HIS A 255 -1.96 12.55 -20.69
CA HIS A 255 -0.86 13.39 -20.25
C HIS A 255 0.40 12.60 -19.84
N ASN A 256 0.47 11.30 -20.18
CA ASN A 256 1.61 10.42 -19.90
C ASN A 256 2.05 10.42 -18.42
N MET A 257 1.11 10.50 -17.50
CA MET A 257 1.35 10.51 -16.06
C MET A 257 1.43 9.08 -15.52
N THR A 258 2.43 8.82 -14.69
CA THR A 258 2.50 7.61 -13.88
C THR A 258 1.61 7.73 -12.64
N TYR A 259 1.04 6.61 -12.17
CA TYR A 259 0.23 6.60 -10.96
C TYR A 259 1.10 6.63 -9.67
N PRO A 260 1.04 7.70 -8.84
CA PRO A 260 1.86 7.86 -7.64
C PRO A 260 1.33 7.07 -6.44
N ILE A 261 1.30 5.74 -6.58
CA ILE A 261 0.66 4.82 -5.63
C ILE A 261 1.10 4.99 -4.17
N ASN A 262 2.38 5.25 -3.92
CA ASN A 262 2.90 5.37 -2.56
C ASN A 262 2.53 6.71 -1.89
N VAL A 263 2.27 7.76 -2.68
CA VAL A 263 1.67 9.01 -2.19
C VAL A 263 0.27 8.72 -1.69
N GLY A 264 -0.55 8.03 -2.49
CA GLY A 264 -1.90 7.60 -2.08
C GLY A 264 -1.91 6.75 -0.81
N ARG A 265 -1.03 5.73 -0.72
CA ARG A 265 -0.89 4.92 0.51
C ARG A 265 -0.58 5.75 1.74
N ASN A 266 0.38 6.68 1.64
CA ASN A 266 0.75 7.53 2.75
C ASN A 266 -0.35 8.53 3.13
N ILE A 267 -1.09 9.08 2.15
CA ILE A 267 -2.23 9.97 2.41
C ILE A 267 -3.31 9.23 3.19
N ALA A 268 -3.73 8.05 2.72
CA ALA A 268 -4.75 7.25 3.40
C ALA A 268 -4.30 6.89 4.82
N ARG A 269 -3.08 6.37 4.95
CA ARG A 269 -2.47 6.01 6.23
C ARG A 269 -2.36 7.15 7.23
N LYS A 270 -1.95 8.35 6.80
CA LYS A 270 -1.78 9.52 7.68
C LYS A 270 -3.10 10.20 8.04
N SER A 271 -4.19 9.86 7.36
CA SER A 271 -5.48 10.51 7.57
C SER A 271 -6.42 9.74 8.49
N VAL A 272 -6.01 8.59 9.00
CA VAL A 272 -6.80 7.75 9.92
C VAL A 272 -6.95 8.37 11.31
N ASN A 273 -8.03 8.02 11.99
CA ASN A 273 -8.29 8.32 13.41
C ASN A 273 -8.09 7.13 14.35
N THR A 274 -7.83 5.92 13.82
CA THR A 274 -7.57 4.71 14.62
C THR A 274 -6.09 4.49 14.90
N TYR A 275 -5.80 3.75 15.98
CA TYR A 275 -4.46 3.34 16.38
C TYR A 275 -3.93 2.24 15.47
N PHE A 276 -4.74 1.20 15.26
CA PHE A 276 -4.43 0.14 14.32
C PHE A 276 -4.93 0.49 12.92
N ILE A 277 -4.14 0.14 11.92
CA ILE A 277 -4.47 0.29 10.50
C ILE A 277 -4.24 -1.02 9.77
N PHE A 278 -4.94 -1.17 8.65
CA PHE A 278 -4.71 -2.25 7.70
C PHE A 278 -4.46 -1.68 6.30
N ALA A 279 -3.20 -1.59 5.89
CA ALA A 279 -2.83 -1.11 4.56
C ALA A 279 -3.04 -2.22 3.52
N SER A 280 -4.05 -2.06 2.66
CA SER A 280 -4.48 -3.07 1.70
C SER A 280 -4.77 -2.45 0.34
N ASP A 281 -4.65 -3.25 -0.72
CA ASP A 281 -5.16 -2.86 -2.03
C ASP A 281 -6.68 -3.06 -2.04
N ILE A 282 -7.42 -2.27 -2.82
CA ILE A 282 -8.90 -2.24 -2.79
C ILE A 282 -9.57 -3.53 -3.31
N GLU A 283 -8.87 -4.30 -4.14
CA GLU A 283 -9.31 -5.61 -4.68
C GLU A 283 -9.04 -6.78 -3.70
N LEU A 284 -8.56 -6.51 -2.47
CA LEU A 284 -8.26 -7.53 -1.46
C LEU A 284 -9.29 -7.54 -0.34
N TYR A 285 -10.05 -8.62 -0.29
CA TYR A 285 -11.17 -8.80 0.62
C TYR A 285 -10.75 -9.62 1.85
N PRO A 286 -10.78 -9.04 3.07
CA PRO A 286 -10.43 -9.76 4.29
C PRO A 286 -11.52 -10.72 4.72
N MET A 287 -11.22 -11.77 5.48
CA MET A 287 -12.27 -12.57 6.12
C MET A 287 -13.27 -11.69 6.91
N PRO A 288 -14.54 -12.11 7.06
CA PRO A 288 -15.53 -11.35 7.81
C PRO A 288 -15.09 -11.13 9.27
N ASP A 289 -15.61 -10.08 9.90
CA ASP A 289 -15.37 -9.74 11.32
C ASP A 289 -13.91 -9.49 11.74
N LEU A 290 -12.97 -9.41 10.79
CA LEU A 290 -11.55 -9.25 11.08
C LEU A 290 -11.22 -8.10 12.05
N PRO A 291 -11.83 -6.88 11.96
CA PRO A 291 -11.55 -5.81 12.91
C PRO A 291 -11.86 -6.22 14.36
N ARG A 292 -13.04 -6.79 14.60
CA ARG A 292 -13.50 -7.21 15.92
C ARG A 292 -12.61 -8.33 16.45
N LEU A 293 -12.42 -9.39 15.65
CA LEU A 293 -11.62 -10.55 16.03
C LEU A 293 -10.17 -10.18 16.36
N PHE A 294 -9.59 -9.23 15.62
CA PHE A 294 -8.25 -8.73 15.88
C PHE A 294 -8.16 -7.96 17.20
N LEU A 295 -9.09 -7.04 17.48
CA LEU A 295 -9.08 -6.29 18.74
C LEU A 295 -9.31 -7.20 19.96
N GLU A 296 -10.18 -8.21 19.84
CA GLU A 296 -10.36 -9.23 20.87
C GLU A 296 -9.07 -10.06 21.09
N MET A 297 -8.37 -10.44 20.03
CA MET A 297 -7.07 -11.12 20.13
C MET A 297 -6.02 -10.23 20.82
N VAL A 298 -5.95 -8.94 20.47
CA VAL A 298 -5.03 -7.97 21.06
C VAL A 298 -5.28 -7.79 22.56
N GLU A 299 -6.55 -7.64 22.95
CA GLU A 299 -6.92 -7.48 24.36
C GLU A 299 -6.57 -8.73 25.18
N ARG A 300 -6.93 -9.92 24.70
CA ARG A 300 -6.71 -11.19 25.42
C ARG A 300 -5.23 -11.48 25.66
N ASN A 301 -4.35 -11.05 24.76
CA ASN A 301 -2.91 -11.32 24.81
C ASN A 301 -2.08 -10.02 24.93
N ARG A 302 -2.61 -9.02 25.65
CA ARG A 302 -2.00 -7.68 25.75
C ARG A 302 -0.53 -7.68 26.17
N SER A 303 -0.09 -8.64 26.99
CA SER A 303 1.31 -8.73 27.42
C SER A 303 2.26 -9.09 26.28
N VAL A 304 1.79 -9.87 25.32
CA VAL A 304 2.54 -10.22 24.11
C VAL A 304 2.50 -9.06 23.11
N TYR A 305 1.33 -8.46 22.94
CA TYR A 305 1.08 -7.56 21.81
C TYR A 305 1.18 -6.07 22.13
N LEU A 306 1.15 -5.65 23.39
CA LEU A 306 1.16 -4.23 23.79
C LEU A 306 2.33 -3.91 24.73
N ASP A 307 2.68 -4.82 25.66
CA ASP A 307 3.75 -4.58 26.64
C ASP A 307 5.16 -4.76 26.04
N ASN A 308 5.29 -5.60 25.00
CA ASN A 308 6.56 -5.76 24.29
C ASN A 308 6.86 -4.47 23.48
N LYS A 309 8.11 -4.00 23.56
CA LYS A 309 8.59 -2.82 22.83
C LYS A 309 9.16 -3.14 21.44
N GLU A 310 9.24 -4.42 21.07
CA GLU A 310 9.74 -4.81 19.75
C GLU A 310 8.79 -4.37 18.64
N LEU A 311 9.37 -3.93 17.52
CA LEU A 311 8.61 -3.51 16.35
C LEU A 311 7.98 -4.74 15.69
N ARG A 312 6.66 -4.73 15.51
CA ARG A 312 5.91 -5.85 14.94
C ARG A 312 4.80 -5.41 14.02
N VAL A 313 4.40 -6.31 13.14
CA VAL A 313 3.18 -6.21 12.34
C VAL A 313 2.47 -7.56 12.30
N PHE A 314 1.16 -7.53 12.10
CA PHE A 314 0.31 -8.72 12.12
C PHE A 314 -0.08 -9.10 10.70
N THR A 315 0.64 -10.06 10.12
CA THR A 315 0.50 -10.47 8.72
C THR A 315 -0.66 -11.42 8.48
N ILE A 316 -1.30 -11.26 7.33
CA ILE A 316 -2.44 -12.05 6.91
C ILE A 316 -2.08 -12.79 5.61
N PRO A 317 -2.20 -14.13 5.56
CA PRO A 317 -2.08 -14.92 4.33
C PRO A 317 -3.05 -14.47 3.24
N VAL A 318 -2.58 -14.44 1.99
CA VAL A 318 -3.35 -13.92 0.85
C VAL A 318 -3.51 -14.99 -0.23
N PHE A 319 -4.70 -15.04 -0.82
CA PHE A 319 -5.11 -15.99 -1.83
C PHE A 319 -5.77 -15.29 -3.02
N GLU A 320 -5.85 -15.96 -4.16
CA GLU A 320 -6.62 -15.56 -5.34
C GLU A 320 -7.67 -16.62 -5.61
N VAL A 321 -8.86 -16.21 -6.04
CA VAL A 321 -9.93 -17.12 -6.48
C VAL A 321 -10.17 -17.00 -7.98
N THR A 322 -10.70 -18.05 -8.60
CA THR A 322 -11.09 -18.00 -10.03
C THR A 322 -12.21 -16.97 -10.25
N LYS A 323 -12.36 -16.47 -11.48
CA LYS A 323 -13.31 -15.38 -11.81
C LYS A 323 -14.78 -15.73 -11.50
N ASP A 324 -15.12 -17.02 -11.61
CA ASP A 324 -16.43 -17.60 -11.37
C ASP A 324 -16.67 -18.04 -9.92
N SER A 325 -15.63 -17.97 -9.08
CA SER A 325 -15.72 -18.36 -7.67
C SER A 325 -16.16 -17.21 -6.79
N GLN A 326 -17.01 -17.52 -5.81
CA GLN A 326 -17.33 -16.60 -4.72
C GLN A 326 -16.16 -16.49 -3.75
N VAL A 327 -16.02 -15.33 -3.11
CA VAL A 327 -15.03 -15.13 -2.06
C VAL A 327 -15.44 -15.96 -0.83
N PRO A 328 -14.57 -16.83 -0.29
CA PRO A 328 -14.90 -17.69 0.84
C PRO A 328 -15.13 -16.90 2.13
N GLU A 329 -16.15 -17.27 2.90
CA GLU A 329 -16.48 -16.66 4.20
C GLU A 329 -15.64 -17.23 5.35
N THR A 330 -15.22 -18.50 5.24
CA THR A 330 -14.45 -19.20 6.28
C THR A 330 -13.17 -19.82 5.74
N LYS A 331 -12.20 -20.10 6.62
CA LYS A 331 -10.97 -20.78 6.21
C LYS A 331 -11.28 -22.20 5.74
N THR A 332 -12.28 -22.86 6.31
CA THR A 332 -12.76 -24.18 5.84
C THR A 332 -13.17 -24.12 4.36
N GLN A 333 -13.96 -23.12 3.97
CA GLN A 333 -14.34 -22.92 2.57
C GLN A 333 -13.13 -22.61 1.69
N LEU A 334 -12.24 -21.73 2.14
CA LEU A 334 -11.00 -21.41 1.42
C LEU A 334 -10.13 -22.66 1.18
N VAL A 335 -9.95 -23.51 2.19
CA VAL A 335 -9.17 -24.75 2.09
C VAL A 335 -9.82 -25.72 1.10
N GLU A 336 -11.14 -25.84 1.10
CA GLU A 336 -11.86 -26.62 0.10
C GLU A 336 -11.68 -26.06 -1.32
N MET A 337 -11.64 -24.73 -1.46
CA MET A 337 -11.34 -24.08 -2.74
C MET A 337 -9.89 -24.32 -3.19
N LEU A 338 -8.92 -24.36 -2.28
CA LEU A 338 -7.53 -24.75 -2.60
C LEU A 338 -7.47 -26.20 -3.11
N ARG A 339 -8.18 -27.11 -2.43
CA ARG A 339 -8.25 -28.54 -2.80
C ARG A 339 -8.90 -28.76 -4.17
N THR A 340 -9.90 -27.96 -4.51
CA THR A 340 -10.63 -28.02 -5.79
C THR A 340 -10.04 -27.10 -6.86
N HIS A 341 -8.87 -26.50 -6.62
CA HIS A 341 -8.18 -25.56 -7.52
C HIS A 341 -8.99 -24.33 -7.93
N LYS A 342 -9.99 -23.96 -7.13
CA LYS A 342 -10.76 -22.71 -7.23
C LYS A 342 -10.10 -21.53 -6.53
N ALA A 343 -9.14 -21.81 -5.66
CA ALA A 343 -8.25 -20.83 -5.05
C ALA A 343 -6.79 -21.24 -5.21
N ILE A 344 -5.88 -20.26 -5.19
CA ILE A 344 -4.42 -20.46 -5.13
C ILE A 344 -3.78 -19.44 -4.18
N PRO A 345 -2.56 -19.67 -3.67
CA PRO A 345 -1.82 -18.63 -2.97
C PRO A 345 -1.58 -17.41 -3.87
N PHE A 346 -1.70 -16.21 -3.32
CA PHE A 346 -1.66 -14.96 -4.08
C PHE A 346 -0.40 -14.79 -4.91
N HIS A 347 -0.59 -14.38 -6.17
CA HIS A 347 0.44 -14.21 -7.18
C HIS A 347 1.24 -15.50 -7.46
N SER A 348 0.69 -16.70 -7.22
CA SER A 348 1.39 -17.96 -7.54
C SER A 348 1.77 -18.09 -9.02
N LYS A 349 1.05 -17.41 -9.92
CA LYS A 349 1.31 -17.37 -11.37
C LYS A 349 2.17 -16.16 -11.81
N ILE A 350 2.60 -15.31 -10.88
CA ILE A 350 3.44 -14.12 -11.12
C ILE A 350 4.76 -14.25 -10.36
N CYS A 351 4.70 -14.41 -9.05
CA CYS A 351 5.84 -14.66 -8.17
C CYS A 351 5.46 -15.57 -7.01
N LYS A 352 5.70 -16.88 -7.18
CA LYS A 352 5.30 -17.94 -6.24
C LYS A 352 5.72 -17.70 -4.79
N ASN A 353 6.90 -17.12 -4.57
CA ASN A 353 7.46 -16.94 -3.23
C ASN A 353 7.30 -15.50 -2.69
N CYS A 354 6.76 -14.55 -3.46
CA CYS A 354 6.70 -13.14 -3.04
C CYS A 354 5.65 -12.88 -1.97
N HIS A 355 4.56 -13.64 -1.91
CA HIS A 355 3.48 -13.42 -0.93
C HIS A 355 3.22 -14.64 -0.04
N LEU A 356 3.93 -15.75 -0.29
CA LEU A 356 3.75 -16.98 0.47
C LEU A 356 4.27 -16.79 1.90
N VAL A 357 3.37 -16.94 2.87
CA VAL A 357 3.72 -16.83 4.29
C VAL A 357 4.64 -17.98 4.73
N PRO A 358 5.57 -17.75 5.67
CA PRO A 358 6.31 -18.84 6.29
C PRO A 358 5.34 -19.87 6.90
N LYS A 359 5.71 -21.16 6.81
CA LYS A 359 4.86 -22.29 7.29
C LYS A 359 3.47 -22.36 6.63
N HIS A 360 3.35 -21.93 5.37
CA HIS A 360 2.09 -21.91 4.63
C HIS A 360 1.29 -23.23 4.68
N ASN A 361 1.95 -24.37 4.43
CA ASN A 361 1.26 -25.67 4.42
C ASN A 361 0.72 -26.04 5.81
N GLU A 362 1.46 -25.73 6.88
CA GLU A 362 1.00 -25.91 8.25
C GLU A 362 -0.20 -25.00 8.54
N TRP A 363 -0.19 -23.75 8.05
CA TRP A 363 -1.32 -22.84 8.18
C TRP A 363 -2.57 -23.35 7.45
N VAL A 364 -2.41 -23.87 6.23
CA VAL A 364 -3.51 -24.49 5.46
C VAL A 364 -4.10 -25.68 6.22
N ASN A 365 -3.24 -26.54 6.79
CA ASN A 365 -3.64 -27.76 7.50
C ASN A 365 -4.18 -27.52 8.92
N ALA A 366 -3.92 -26.35 9.52
CA ALA A 366 -4.47 -26.01 10.83
C ALA A 366 -6.02 -25.95 10.79
N SER A 367 -6.68 -26.45 11.83
CA SER A 367 -8.15 -26.43 11.90
C SER A 367 -8.68 -25.00 11.96
N ASP A 368 -9.78 -24.73 11.25
CA ASP A 368 -10.47 -23.44 11.31
C ASP A 368 -11.00 -23.15 12.73
N THR A 369 -11.03 -21.88 13.13
CA THR A 369 -11.41 -21.45 14.49
C THR A 369 -12.25 -20.17 14.46
N ASN A 370 -13.12 -19.99 15.45
CA ASN A 370 -13.92 -18.76 15.54
C ASN A 370 -13.15 -17.58 16.16
N GLU A 371 -11.97 -17.86 16.70
CA GLU A 371 -11.12 -16.89 17.37
C GLU A 371 -9.83 -16.69 16.60
N LEU A 372 -9.37 -15.44 16.55
CA LEU A 372 -8.09 -15.08 15.98
C LEU A 372 -6.95 -15.31 16.98
N SER A 373 -5.84 -15.85 16.50
CA SER A 373 -4.63 -16.11 17.27
C SER A 373 -3.35 -15.93 16.45
N LEU A 374 -2.21 -15.88 17.14
CA LEU A 374 -0.88 -15.90 16.53
C LEU A 374 -0.53 -17.34 16.11
N PHE A 375 -0.25 -17.53 14.83
CA PHE A 375 0.15 -18.80 14.26
C PHE A 375 1.68 -19.00 14.30
N SER A 376 2.42 -17.98 13.86
CA SER A 376 3.89 -18.02 13.88
C SER A 376 4.48 -16.62 13.91
N VAL A 377 5.71 -16.51 14.40
CA VAL A 377 6.52 -15.30 14.35
C VAL A 377 7.66 -15.52 13.36
N THR A 378 7.93 -14.54 12.51
CA THR A 378 8.97 -14.64 11.50
C THR A 378 9.61 -13.29 11.19
N LYS A 379 10.68 -13.31 10.39
CA LYS A 379 11.40 -12.13 9.91
C LYS A 379 11.45 -12.15 8.38
N ARG A 380 11.42 -10.97 7.76
CA ARG A 380 11.65 -10.79 6.32
C ARG A 380 13.14 -10.89 5.95
N GLU A 381 13.76 -12.01 6.29
CA GLU A 381 15.20 -12.28 6.11
C GLU A 381 15.41 -13.59 5.32
N GLY A 382 16.65 -13.80 4.84
CA GLY A 382 17.05 -15.08 4.24
C GLY A 382 16.17 -15.42 3.05
N LYS A 383 15.52 -16.60 3.03
CA LYS A 383 14.63 -17.01 1.91
C LYS A 383 13.39 -16.13 1.72
N PHE A 384 13.02 -15.30 2.71
CA PHE A 384 11.87 -14.41 2.68
C PHE A 384 12.23 -12.94 2.40
N HIS A 385 13.45 -12.68 1.92
CA HIS A 385 13.91 -11.30 1.65
C HIS A 385 13.14 -10.56 0.55
N TYR A 386 12.34 -11.23 -0.28
CA TYR A 386 11.42 -10.61 -1.24
C TYR A 386 9.95 -10.73 -0.81
N TRP A 387 9.68 -11.19 0.41
CA TRP A 387 8.31 -11.34 0.88
C TRP A 387 7.63 -9.97 1.03
N GLU A 388 6.45 -9.82 0.47
CA GLU A 388 5.61 -8.61 0.47
C GLU A 388 4.28 -8.93 1.18
N PRO A 389 4.29 -9.08 2.52
CA PRO A 389 3.08 -9.39 3.27
C PRO A 389 2.11 -8.22 3.30
N PHE A 390 0.82 -8.56 3.47
CA PHE A 390 -0.20 -7.63 3.91
C PHE A 390 -0.38 -7.79 5.42
N TYR A 391 -0.52 -6.67 6.14
CA TYR A 391 -0.49 -6.71 7.59
C TYR A 391 -1.29 -5.58 8.23
N ILE A 392 -1.79 -5.86 9.44
CA ILE A 392 -2.28 -4.86 10.37
C ILE A 392 -1.07 -4.32 11.16
N SER A 393 -0.98 -3.00 11.34
CA SER A 393 0.07 -2.35 12.14
C SER A 393 -0.52 -1.32 13.09
N ASP A 394 0.29 -0.87 14.04
CA ASP A 394 0.02 0.27 14.91
C ASP A 394 0.37 1.62 14.27
N ASN A 395 0.48 1.65 12.93
CA ASN A 395 0.80 2.83 12.13
C ASN A 395 2.21 3.41 12.39
N GLN A 396 3.12 2.66 13.04
CA GLN A 396 4.50 3.10 13.29
C GLN A 396 5.52 2.59 12.25
N GLU A 397 5.12 1.73 11.32
CA GLU A 397 6.01 1.26 10.27
C GLU A 397 6.54 2.41 9.40
N PRO A 398 7.73 2.28 8.78
CA PRO A 398 8.24 3.30 7.86
C PRO A 398 7.21 3.68 6.79
N ILE A 399 7.18 4.95 6.38
CA ILE A 399 6.31 5.39 5.27
C ILE A 399 6.72 4.73 3.96
N PHE A 400 5.77 4.62 3.02
CA PHE A 400 6.08 4.16 1.67
C PHE A 400 6.92 5.21 0.94
N ASP A 401 7.95 4.79 0.19
CA ASP A 401 8.79 5.72 -0.55
C ASP A 401 8.02 6.29 -1.75
N GLU A 402 7.74 7.59 -1.72
CA GLU A 402 6.86 8.27 -2.69
C GLU A 402 7.53 8.48 -4.06
N ARG A 403 8.83 8.17 -4.22
CA ARG A 403 9.57 8.35 -5.48
C ARG A 403 9.33 7.24 -6.50
N VAL A 404 8.68 6.14 -6.11
CA VAL A 404 8.33 5.03 -7.01
C VAL A 404 6.84 5.01 -7.31
N THR A 405 6.51 4.58 -8.52
CA THR A 405 5.14 4.60 -9.04
C THR A 405 4.58 3.18 -9.16
N TRP A 406 3.31 3.08 -9.53
CA TRP A 406 2.71 1.77 -9.78
C TRP A 406 3.36 1.09 -10.99
N GLU A 407 3.61 1.82 -12.07
CA GLU A 407 4.17 1.31 -13.34
C GLU A 407 5.54 0.67 -13.12
N GLY A 408 6.39 1.30 -12.30
CA GLY A 408 7.74 0.84 -11.97
C GLY A 408 7.83 -0.46 -11.18
N GLN A 409 6.70 -0.97 -10.65
CA GLN A 409 6.63 -2.14 -9.77
C GLN A 409 7.49 -1.96 -8.50
N SER A 410 7.69 -3.03 -7.71
CA SER A 410 8.50 -3.02 -6.47
C SER A 410 8.13 -1.95 -5.43
N ASN A 411 6.95 -1.34 -5.55
CA ASN A 411 6.57 -0.16 -4.78
C ASN A 411 6.31 -0.43 -3.28
N LYS A 412 5.99 -1.68 -2.91
CA LYS A 412 5.91 -2.10 -1.49
C LYS A 412 7.24 -2.62 -0.94
N ARG A 413 8.11 -3.19 -1.80
CA ARG A 413 9.40 -3.79 -1.39
C ARG A 413 10.31 -2.84 -0.62
N ILE A 414 10.31 -1.55 -0.96
CA ILE A 414 11.15 -0.55 -0.30
C ILE A 414 10.77 -0.38 1.18
N GLN A 415 9.47 -0.35 1.49
CA GLN A 415 9.00 -0.30 2.87
C GLN A 415 9.38 -1.60 3.60
N GLY A 416 9.17 -2.76 2.95
CA GLY A 416 9.61 -4.06 3.48
C GLY A 416 11.12 -4.14 3.75
N TYR A 417 11.94 -3.47 2.95
CA TYR A 417 13.37 -3.34 3.18
C TYR A 417 13.67 -2.52 4.44
N ALA A 418 13.06 -1.35 4.63
CA ALA A 418 13.22 -0.57 5.85
C ALA A 418 12.78 -1.35 7.09
N MET A 419 11.63 -2.03 7.03
CA MET A 419 11.14 -2.86 8.14
C MET A 419 12.12 -3.99 8.48
N CYS A 420 12.75 -4.61 7.48
CA CYS A 420 13.79 -5.60 7.71
C CYS A 420 15.02 -5.00 8.42
N LEU A 421 15.49 -3.83 7.98
CA LEU A 421 16.62 -3.13 8.61
C LEU A 421 16.32 -2.78 10.08
N LEU A 422 15.08 -2.38 10.36
CA LEU A 422 14.56 -2.11 11.70
C LEU A 422 14.20 -3.36 12.51
N LYS A 423 14.48 -4.56 11.97
CA LYS A 423 14.26 -5.86 12.63
C LYS A 423 12.81 -6.11 13.03
N TYR A 424 11.83 -5.68 12.24
CA TYR A 424 10.41 -5.96 12.50
C TYR A 424 10.13 -7.46 12.60
N ASP A 425 9.32 -7.84 13.59
CA ASP A 425 8.68 -9.14 13.66
C ASP A 425 7.37 -9.17 12.87
N TYR A 426 7.16 -10.27 12.15
CA TYR A 426 5.97 -10.51 11.35
C TYR A 426 5.18 -11.62 12.02
N PHE A 427 4.05 -11.24 12.61
CA PHE A 427 3.15 -12.12 13.35
C PHE A 427 2.11 -12.68 12.38
N VAL A 428 2.26 -13.91 11.94
CA VAL A 428 1.29 -14.56 11.04
C VAL A 428 0.04 -14.91 11.84
N LEU A 429 -1.11 -14.41 11.37
CA LEU A 429 -2.39 -14.61 12.03
C LEU A 429 -3.10 -15.87 11.53
N HIS A 430 -3.88 -16.49 12.40
CA HIS A 430 -4.77 -17.61 12.07
C HIS A 430 -6.12 -17.43 12.79
N PRO A 431 -7.26 -17.70 12.13
CA PRO A 431 -7.43 -18.19 10.77
C PRO A 431 -7.54 -17.07 9.72
N ALA A 432 -7.09 -15.84 10.02
CA ALA A 432 -7.21 -14.71 9.10
C ALA A 432 -6.66 -14.98 7.71
N PHE A 433 -7.41 -14.58 6.70
CA PHE A 433 -6.99 -14.62 5.30
C PHE A 433 -7.53 -13.41 4.53
N LEU A 434 -6.85 -13.08 3.43
CA LEU A 434 -7.30 -12.13 2.41
C LEU A 434 -7.52 -12.87 1.09
N VAL A 435 -8.46 -12.38 0.29
CA VAL A 435 -8.75 -12.91 -1.03
C VAL A 435 -8.75 -11.80 -2.04
N HIS A 436 -7.92 -11.94 -3.07
CA HIS A 436 -8.00 -11.16 -4.28
C HIS A 436 -9.09 -11.74 -5.19
N SER A 437 -10.02 -10.90 -5.61
CA SER A 437 -11.11 -11.24 -6.54
C SER A 437 -11.51 -9.99 -7.35
N PRO A 438 -11.95 -10.14 -8.61
CA PRO A 438 -12.13 -11.39 -9.35
C PRO A 438 -10.86 -11.89 -10.04
N GLY A 439 -10.71 -13.21 -10.05
CA GLY A 439 -9.77 -13.91 -10.91
C GLY A 439 -8.33 -14.02 -10.41
N ILE A 440 -7.62 -14.99 -10.98
CA ILE A 440 -6.20 -15.22 -10.78
C ILE A 440 -5.43 -14.32 -11.75
N LYS A 441 -4.49 -13.52 -11.23
CA LYS A 441 -3.62 -12.68 -12.07
C LYS A 441 -2.49 -13.54 -12.66
N TYR A 442 -2.17 -13.28 -13.93
CA TYR A 442 -1.08 -13.92 -14.66
C TYR A 442 -0.03 -12.89 -15.06
N PHE A 443 1.22 -13.32 -15.18
CA PHE A 443 2.27 -12.46 -15.68
C PHE A 443 2.03 -12.10 -17.15
N ASP A 444 1.87 -10.81 -17.42
CA ASP A 444 1.75 -10.28 -18.76
C ASP A 444 3.11 -9.81 -19.30
N LYS A 445 3.65 -10.58 -20.24
CA LYS A 445 4.93 -10.29 -20.92
C LYS A 445 4.88 -9.05 -21.80
N ASN A 446 3.68 -8.63 -22.23
CA ASN A 446 3.48 -7.51 -23.14
C ASN A 446 3.04 -6.25 -22.39
N SER A 447 3.07 -6.27 -21.06
CA SER A 447 2.62 -5.13 -20.27
C SER A 447 3.48 -3.90 -20.55
N PRO A 448 2.88 -2.75 -20.93
CA PRO A 448 3.63 -1.52 -21.19
C PRO A 448 4.41 -1.03 -19.97
N ARG A 449 3.98 -1.44 -18.77
CA ARG A 449 4.65 -1.15 -17.49
C ARG A 449 6.07 -1.70 -17.41
N LEU A 450 6.39 -2.76 -18.15
CA LEU A 450 7.73 -3.37 -18.13
C LEU A 450 8.82 -2.38 -18.58
N SER A 451 8.47 -1.37 -19.37
CA SER A 451 9.39 -0.30 -19.79
C SER A 451 9.89 0.59 -18.63
N TYR A 452 9.11 0.70 -17.54
CA TYR A 452 9.46 1.52 -16.37
C TYR A 452 10.37 0.79 -15.38
N VAL A 453 10.33 -0.54 -15.37
CA VAL A 453 11.00 -1.39 -14.37
C VAL A 453 12.53 -1.17 -14.31
N PRO A 454 13.28 -1.05 -15.43
CA PRO A 454 14.73 -0.82 -15.36
C PRO A 454 15.11 0.48 -14.66
N ALA A 455 14.41 1.58 -14.96
CA ALA A 455 14.66 2.88 -14.36
C ALA A 455 14.33 2.87 -12.86
N THR A 456 13.21 2.25 -12.47
CA THR A 456 12.83 2.07 -11.06
C THR A 456 13.83 1.22 -10.30
N ASN A 457 14.29 0.09 -10.87
CA ASN A 457 15.30 -0.74 -10.23
C ASN A 457 16.64 -0.02 -10.07
N LYS A 458 17.03 0.80 -11.05
CA LYS A 458 18.23 1.66 -10.95
C LYS A 458 18.09 2.67 -9.82
N LEU A 459 16.95 3.37 -9.73
CA LEU A 459 16.65 4.28 -8.62
C LEU A 459 16.73 3.57 -7.26
N ILE A 460 16.09 2.40 -7.14
CA ILE A 460 16.09 1.62 -5.91
C ILE A 460 17.51 1.23 -5.49
N LYS A 461 18.29 0.64 -6.40
CA LYS A 461 19.62 0.10 -6.06
C LYS A 461 20.68 1.19 -5.87
N GLN A 462 20.63 2.27 -6.65
CA GLN A 462 21.68 3.29 -6.66
C GLN A 462 21.41 4.47 -5.73
N VAL A 463 20.15 4.72 -5.37
CA VAL A 463 19.76 5.88 -4.55
C VAL A 463 19.07 5.44 -3.27
N ILE A 464 17.91 4.77 -3.38
CA ILE A 464 17.05 4.47 -2.23
C ILE A 464 17.72 3.51 -1.25
N GLN A 465 18.32 2.42 -1.73
CA GLN A 465 18.94 1.42 -0.88
C GLN A 465 20.14 2.00 -0.09
N PRO A 466 21.08 2.77 -0.69
CA PRO A 466 22.10 3.50 0.05
C PRO A 466 21.54 4.46 1.11
N GLU A 467 20.53 5.26 0.79
CA GLU A 467 19.89 6.18 1.75
C GLU A 467 19.27 5.43 2.93
N TYR A 468 18.56 4.33 2.67
CA TYR A 468 17.91 3.53 3.70
C TYR A 468 18.92 2.86 4.63
N ARG A 469 20.12 2.50 4.13
CA ARG A 469 21.21 2.00 4.97
C ARG A 469 21.75 3.05 5.94
N ILE A 470 21.74 4.32 5.53
CA ILE A 470 22.13 5.45 6.38
C ILE A 470 21.04 5.71 7.41
N LEU A 471 19.77 5.73 7.00
CA LEU A 471 18.63 6.07 7.86
C LEU A 471 18.26 4.98 8.86
N PHE A 472 18.32 3.71 8.46
CA PHE A 472 17.81 2.57 9.24
C PHE A 472 18.89 1.55 9.59
N GLY A 473 20.15 1.80 9.23
CA GLY A 473 21.28 0.92 9.47
C GLY A 473 21.44 -0.19 8.43
N THR A 474 22.38 -1.11 8.67
CA THR A 474 22.75 -2.17 7.71
C THR A 474 22.46 -3.56 8.25
N ASN A 475 21.89 -4.43 7.42
CA ASN A 475 21.76 -5.87 7.70
C ASN A 475 21.95 -6.65 6.38
N LYS A 476 22.93 -7.56 6.32
CA LYS A 476 23.26 -8.35 5.12
C LYS A 476 22.16 -9.32 4.70
N LYS A 477 21.19 -9.60 5.59
CA LYS A 477 20.04 -10.47 5.31
C LYS A 477 18.85 -9.71 4.71
N CYS A 478 18.91 -8.38 4.64
CA CYS A 478 17.84 -7.53 4.13
C CYS A 478 18.10 -7.08 2.69
N PHE A 479 17.06 -7.18 1.86
CA PHE A 479 17.13 -6.83 0.44
C PHE A 479 15.87 -6.08 -0.01
N THR A 480 16.07 -5.20 -1.01
CA THR A 480 15.02 -4.52 -1.79
C THR A 480 14.58 -5.39 -2.95
#